data_AF-A0A5M5DQ29-F1
#
_entry.id   AF-A0A5M5DQ29-F1
#
_cell.length_a   1.000
_cell.length_b   1.000
_cell.length_c   1.000
_cell.angle_alpha   90.00
_cell.angle_beta   90.00
_cell.angle_gamma   90.00
#
_symmetry.space_group_name_H-M   'P 1'
#
loop_
_entity.id
_entity.type
_entity.pdbx_description
1 polymer ?
#
loop_
_entity_poly.entity_id
_entity_poly.type
_entity_poly.pdbx_seq_one_letter_code
_entity_poly.pdbx_strand_id
1 'polypeptide(L)'
;MKKLISIIIITLGFLPLMAQNDYYIKQAQSYQREAEYYTKQALGYEQEVDYYNRQAQGYLREAEYYSKRKNYDSVKTYQQRAKNATDKAEDYARKAKNARERAQDYMRKAEYALKRAK
;
A
#
# COMPACT_ATOMS: atom_id res chain seq x y z
N MET A 1 -3.76 -0.20 -17.36
CA MET A 1 -5.11 0.23 -16.97
C MET A 1 -5.00 1.01 -15.66
N LYS A 2 -5.24 2.32 -15.72
CA LYS A 2 -5.07 3.28 -14.61
C LYS A 2 -6.25 3.10 -13.64
N LYS A 3 -6.04 2.52 -12.46
CA LYS A 3 -7.06 2.57 -11.40
C LYS A 3 -6.86 3.86 -10.61
N LEU A 4 -7.74 4.81 -10.88
CA LEU A 4 -7.91 6.07 -10.16
C LEU A 4 -8.17 5.75 -8.68
N ILE A 5 -7.20 6.01 -7.82
CA ILE A 5 -7.40 6.00 -6.38
C ILE A 5 -8.02 7.36 -6.04
N SER A 6 -9.35 7.41 -5.97
CA SER A 6 -10.09 8.58 -5.53
C SER A 6 -9.78 8.82 -4.04
N ILE A 7 -8.96 9.82 -3.77
CA ILE A 7 -8.69 10.33 -2.41
C ILE A 7 -9.93 11.12 -1.99
N ILE A 8 -10.80 10.51 -1.18
CA ILE A 8 -11.92 11.23 -0.57
C ILE A 8 -11.37 11.95 0.67
N ILE A 9 -10.98 13.21 0.50
CA ILE A 9 -10.67 14.14 1.58
C ILE A 9 -12.02 14.74 2.04
N ILE A 10 -12.56 14.29 3.17
CA ILE A 10 -13.76 14.91 3.76
C ILE A 10 -13.32 15.98 4.76
N THR A 11 -13.49 17.25 4.38
CA THR A 11 -13.25 18.41 5.25
C THR A 11 -14.50 18.81 6.04
N LEU A 12 -14.31 18.84 7.36
CA LEU A 12 -14.85 19.74 8.41
C LEU A 12 -16.35 20.11 8.50
N GLY A 13 -16.91 19.88 9.70
CA GLY A 13 -17.99 20.65 10.30
C GLY A 13 -18.01 20.42 11.82
N PHE A 14 -17.48 21.39 12.60
CA PHE A 14 -17.33 21.34 14.06
C PHE A 14 -18.50 22.09 14.72
N LEU A 15 -19.24 21.45 15.65
CA LEU A 15 -20.13 22.11 16.61
C LEU A 15 -19.94 21.47 18.01
N PRO A 16 -19.99 22.24 19.12
CA PRO A 16 -19.60 21.76 20.44
C PRO A 16 -20.82 21.32 21.30
N LEU A 17 -20.91 20.03 21.63
CA LEU A 17 -21.83 19.50 22.67
C LEU A 17 -21.12 18.46 23.56
N MET A 18 -20.19 18.98 24.37
CA MET A 18 -19.74 18.62 25.73
C MET A 18 -19.69 17.14 26.21
N ALA A 19 -18.46 16.69 26.50
CA ALA A 19 -18.00 15.48 27.20
C ALA A 19 -18.21 14.11 26.52
N GLN A 20 -19.44 13.63 26.30
CA GLN A 20 -19.63 12.33 25.63
C GLN A 20 -19.27 12.41 24.15
N ASN A 21 -19.62 13.53 23.51
CA ASN A 21 -19.11 13.85 22.17
C ASN A 21 -17.60 14.06 22.19
N ASP A 22 -17.03 14.71 23.20
CA ASP A 22 -15.57 14.90 23.25
C ASP A 22 -14.81 13.56 23.26
N TYR A 23 -15.30 12.58 24.03
CA TYR A 23 -14.72 11.23 24.03
C TYR A 23 -14.81 10.56 22.64
N TYR A 24 -16.01 10.48 22.05
CA TYR A 24 -16.20 9.80 20.76
C TYR A 24 -15.55 10.55 19.59
N ILE A 25 -15.47 11.89 19.65
CA ILE A 25 -14.74 12.71 18.68
C ILE A 25 -13.23 12.45 18.79
N LYS A 26 -12.66 12.46 20.00
CA LYS A 26 -11.23 12.11 20.21
C LYS A 26 -10.92 10.69 19.75
N GLN A 27 -11.82 9.75 20.02
CA GLN A 27 -11.69 8.37 19.57
C GLN A 27 -11.72 8.27 18.03
N ALA A 28 -12.66 8.95 17.38
CA ALA A 28 -12.72 9.03 15.92
C ALA A 28 -11.44 9.61 15.32
N GLN A 29 -10.94 10.72 15.86
CA GLN A 29 -9.69 11.33 15.42
C GLN A 29 -8.49 10.39 15.59
N SER A 30 -8.46 9.61 16.68
CA SER A 30 -7.41 8.61 16.87
C SER A 30 -7.45 7.53 15.79
N TYR A 31 -8.63 6.99 15.50
CA TYR A 31 -8.80 6.02 14.43
C TYR A 31 -8.49 6.60 13.04
N GLN A 32 -8.79 7.88 12.80
CA GLN A 32 -8.38 8.55 11.55
C GLN A 32 -6.86 8.60 11.42
N ARG A 33 -6.12 8.94 12.48
CA ARG A 33 -4.64 8.92 12.45
C ARG A 33 -4.08 7.53 12.18
N GLU A 34 -4.65 6.49 12.78
CA GLU A 34 -4.28 5.10 12.50
C GLU A 34 -4.56 4.74 11.02
N ALA A 35 -5.73 5.11 10.50
CA ALA A 35 -6.05 4.89 9.09
C ALA A 35 -5.09 5.60 8.14
N GLU A 36 -4.70 6.83 8.44
CA GLU A 36 -3.70 7.58 7.68
C GLU A 36 -2.33 6.91 7.73
N TYR A 37 -1.91 6.44 8.91
CA TYR A 37 -0.66 5.71 9.07
C TYR A 37 -0.61 4.46 8.18
N TYR A 38 -1.63 3.61 8.24
CA TYR A 38 -1.67 2.40 7.42
C TYR A 38 -1.83 2.69 5.93
N THR A 39 -2.52 3.78 5.57
CA THR A 39 -2.57 4.28 4.19
C THR A 39 -1.18 4.64 3.67
N LYS A 40 -0.40 5.39 4.46
CA LYS A 40 0.99 5.74 4.11
C LYS A 40 1.88 4.50 4.00
N GLN A 41 1.73 3.53 4.90
CA GLN A 41 2.45 2.26 4.80
C GLN A 41 2.09 1.49 3.53
N ALA A 42 0.80 1.43 3.16
CA ALA A 42 0.37 0.78 1.93
C ALA A 42 1.03 1.42 0.69
N LEU A 43 1.04 2.76 0.61
CA LEU A 43 1.70 3.49 -0.48
C LEU A 43 3.21 3.20 -0.54
N GLY A 44 3.88 3.14 0.61
CA GLY A 44 5.29 2.77 0.67
C GLY A 44 5.55 1.35 0.13
N TYR A 45 4.71 0.39 0.50
CA TYR A 45 4.82 -0.97 -0.06
C TYR A 45 4.54 -1.02 -1.56
N GLU A 46 3.64 -0.20 -2.09
CA GLU A 46 3.43 -0.13 -3.54
C GLU A 46 4.63 0.43 -4.30
N GLN A 47 5.34 1.38 -3.72
CA GLN A 47 6.60 1.87 -4.29
C GLN A 47 7.65 0.75 -4.36
N GLU A 48 7.69 -0.11 -3.34
CA GLU A 48 8.55 -1.31 -3.35
C GLU A 48 8.12 -2.31 -4.44
N VAL A 49 6.82 -2.53 -4.64
CA VAL A 49 6.31 -3.35 -5.75
C VAL A 49 6.82 -2.83 -7.09
N ASP A 50 6.68 -1.53 -7.34
CA ASP A 50 7.15 -0.90 -8.57
C ASP A 50 8.67 -1.01 -8.74
N TYR A 51 9.42 -0.84 -7.64
CA TYR A 51 10.87 -1.00 -7.63
C TYR A 51 11.28 -2.42 -8.06
N TYR A 52 10.72 -3.45 -7.42
CA TYR A 52 11.08 -4.84 -7.72
C TYR A 52 10.57 -5.29 -9.10
N ASN A 53 9.44 -4.78 -9.57
CA ASN A 53 8.98 -5.02 -10.95
C ASN A 53 9.97 -4.44 -11.98
N ARG A 54 10.48 -3.23 -11.76
CA ARG A 54 11.52 -2.65 -12.62
C ARG A 54 12.82 -3.45 -12.60
N GLN A 55 13.23 -3.94 -11.43
CA GLN A 55 14.39 -4.83 -11.28
C GLN A 55 14.19 -6.13 -12.07
N ALA A 56 13.02 -6.79 -11.93
CA ALA A 56 12.71 -8.02 -12.66
C ALA A 56 12.79 -7.81 -14.18
N GLN A 57 12.20 -6.73 -14.69
CA GLN A 57 12.29 -6.35 -16.10
C GLN A 57 13.75 -6.09 -16.54
N GLY A 58 14.55 -5.44 -15.69
CA GLY A 58 15.98 -5.25 -15.93
C GLY A 58 16.71 -6.57 -16.12
N TYR A 59 16.51 -7.52 -15.21
CA TYR A 59 17.12 -8.84 -15.32
C TYR A 59 16.62 -9.63 -16.54
N LEU A 60 15.35 -9.50 -16.94
CA LEU A 60 14.87 -10.13 -18.17
C LEU A 60 15.56 -9.56 -19.42
N ARG A 61 15.83 -8.25 -19.46
CA ARG A 61 16.61 -7.64 -20.56
C ARG A 61 18.05 -8.17 -20.60
N GLU A 62 18.70 -8.33 -19.44
CA GLU A 62 20.02 -8.95 -19.36
C GLU A 62 19.99 -10.41 -19.84
N ALA A 63 18.99 -11.18 -19.41
CA ALA A 63 18.82 -12.56 -19.88
C ALA A 63 18.66 -12.60 -21.42
N GLU A 64 17.88 -11.71 -22.01
CA GLU A 64 17.74 -11.61 -23.47
C GLU A 64 19.07 -11.25 -24.16
N TYR A 65 19.82 -10.31 -23.59
CA TYR A 65 21.14 -9.90 -24.09
C TYR A 65 22.12 -11.08 -24.14
N TYR A 66 22.22 -11.86 -23.06
CA TYR A 66 23.09 -13.02 -23.01
C TYR A 66 22.57 -14.19 -23.85
N SER A 67 21.25 -14.31 -24.03
CA SER A 67 20.64 -15.31 -24.92
C SER A 67 21.08 -15.10 -26.37
N LYS A 68 21.08 -13.86 -26.87
CA LYS A 68 21.56 -13.51 -28.22
C LYS A 68 23.04 -13.88 -28.43
N ARG A 69 23.81 -13.99 -27.35
CA ARG A 69 25.23 -14.37 -27.35
C ARG A 69 25.48 -15.84 -27.04
N LYS A 70 24.41 -16.64 -26.93
CA LYS A 70 24.46 -18.07 -26.60
C LYS A 70 25.18 -18.37 -25.26
N ASN A 71 25.21 -17.39 -24.34
CA ASN A 71 25.76 -17.57 -23.00
C ASN A 71 24.64 -18.00 -22.03
N TYR A 72 24.31 -19.29 -22.06
CA TYR A 72 23.15 -19.82 -21.36
C TYR A 72 23.28 -19.85 -19.83
N ASP A 73 24.50 -19.93 -19.29
CA ASP A 73 24.74 -19.84 -17.85
C ASP A 73 24.34 -18.46 -17.31
N SER A 74 24.70 -17.41 -18.06
CA SER A 74 24.29 -16.04 -17.73
C SER A 74 22.78 -15.87 -17.88
N VAL A 75 22.17 -16.44 -18.93
CA VAL A 75 20.70 -16.43 -19.11
C VAL A 75 20.00 -17.02 -17.87
N LYS A 76 20.41 -18.22 -17.43
CA LYS A 76 19.83 -18.89 -16.26
C LYS A 76 19.99 -18.04 -14.99
N THR A 77 21.15 -17.42 -14.83
CA THR A 77 21.43 -16.54 -13.68
C THR A 77 20.48 -15.34 -13.65
N TYR A 78 20.32 -14.65 -14.78
CA TYR A 78 19.46 -13.48 -14.84
C TYR A 78 17.97 -13.82 -14.80
N GLN A 79 17.54 -14.94 -15.36
CA GLN A 79 16.18 -15.44 -15.18
C GLN A 79 15.88 -15.74 -13.71
N GLN A 80 16.80 -16.36 -12.98
CA GLN A 80 16.63 -16.60 -11.54
C GLN A 80 16.55 -15.28 -10.75
N ARG A 81 17.38 -14.29 -11.08
CA ARG A 81 17.31 -12.97 -10.46
C ARG A 81 15.99 -12.26 -10.76
N ALA A 82 15.49 -12.35 -12.00
CA ALA A 82 14.19 -11.83 -12.38
C ALA A 82 13.07 -12.47 -11.55
N LYS A 83 13.07 -13.81 -11.42
CA LYS A 83 12.11 -14.53 -10.59
C LYS A 83 12.17 -14.06 -9.13
N ASN A 84 13.36 -13.98 -8.54
CA ASN A 84 13.52 -13.53 -7.16
C ASN A 84 13.00 -12.11 -6.94
N ALA A 85 13.17 -11.21 -7.92
CA ALA A 85 12.62 -9.87 -7.86
C ALA A 85 11.09 -9.88 -7.97
N THR A 86 10.50 -10.70 -8.84
CA THR A 86 9.05 -10.89 -8.93
C THR A 86 8.48 -11.43 -7.61
N ASP A 87 9.10 -12.45 -7.01
CA ASP A 87 8.67 -13.02 -5.72
C ASP A 87 8.65 -11.93 -4.62
N LYS A 88 9.64 -11.02 -4.62
CA LYS A 88 9.67 -9.87 -3.70
C LYS A 88 8.56 -8.86 -3.99
N ALA A 89 8.29 -8.55 -5.26
CA ALA A 89 7.20 -7.67 -5.64
C ALA A 89 5.85 -8.23 -5.17
N GLU A 90 5.63 -9.54 -5.31
CA GLU A 90 4.42 -10.20 -4.80
C GLU A 90 4.31 -10.13 -3.27
N ASP A 91 5.41 -10.29 -2.54
CA ASP A 91 5.41 -10.13 -1.09
C ASP A 91 5.00 -8.72 -0.66
N TYR A 92 5.57 -7.70 -1.29
CA TYR A 92 5.20 -6.31 -1.03
C TYR A 92 3.76 -5.98 -1.46
N ALA A 93 3.26 -6.58 -2.54
CA ALA A 93 1.86 -6.42 -2.94
C ALA A 93 0.91 -6.97 -1.87
N ARG A 94 1.23 -8.12 -1.26
CA ARG A 94 0.47 -8.66 -0.11
C ARG A 94 0.54 -7.73 1.10
N LYS A 95 1.71 -7.19 1.42
CA LYS A 95 1.87 -6.21 2.52
C LYS A 95 1.06 -4.93 2.28
N ALA A 96 1.08 -4.40 1.06
CA ALA A 96 0.27 -3.24 0.66
C ALA A 96 -1.23 -3.52 0.83
N LYS A 97 -1.71 -4.68 0.39
CA LYS A 97 -3.10 -5.12 0.56
C LYS A 97 -3.49 -5.19 2.04
N ASN A 98 -2.68 -5.85 2.87
CA ASN A 98 -2.94 -5.97 4.31
C ASN A 98 -2.96 -4.60 5.01
N ALA A 99 -2.06 -3.69 4.63
CA ALA A 99 -2.03 -2.33 5.16
C ALA A 99 -3.30 -1.55 4.78
N ARG A 100 -3.80 -1.69 3.54
CA ARG A 100 -5.07 -1.09 3.13
C ARG A 100 -6.26 -1.63 3.91
N GLU A 101 -6.32 -2.93 4.11
CA GLU A 101 -7.40 -3.56 4.87
C GLU A 101 -7.43 -3.02 6.31
N ARG A 102 -6.25 -2.84 6.93
CA ARG A 102 -6.13 -2.17 8.25
C ARG A 102 -6.58 -0.72 8.21
N ALA A 103 -6.15 0.05 7.21
CA ALA A 103 -6.58 1.43 7.06
C ALA A 103 -8.11 1.53 6.96
N GLN A 104 -8.75 0.67 6.15
CA GLN A 104 -10.20 0.60 6.01
C GLN A 104 -10.90 0.18 7.30
N ASP A 105 -10.32 -0.74 8.08
CA ASP A 105 -10.84 -1.11 9.39
C ASP A 105 -10.86 0.08 10.35
N TYR A 106 -9.76 0.84 10.41
CA TYR A 106 -9.69 2.04 11.22
C TYR A 106 -10.63 3.15 10.73
N MET A 107 -10.82 3.32 9.41
CA MET A 107 -11.83 4.23 8.89
C MET A 107 -13.25 3.85 9.33
N ARG A 108 -13.59 2.55 9.28
CA ARG A 108 -14.89 2.06 9.78
C ARG A 108 -15.07 2.32 11.27
N LYS A 109 -14.02 2.12 12.08
CA LYS A 109 -14.03 2.46 13.51
C LYS A 109 -14.19 3.96 13.77
N ALA A 110 -13.54 4.80 12.97
CA ALA A 110 -13.69 6.25 13.05
C ALA A 110 -15.13 6.67 12.74
N GLU A 111 -15.71 6.15 11.65
CA GLU A 111 -17.10 6.43 11.26
C GLU A 111 -18.08 6.00 12.36
N TYR A 112 -17.85 4.82 12.95
CA TYR A 112 -18.66 4.33 14.05
C TYR A 112 -18.60 5.24 15.29
N ALA A 113 -17.40 5.70 15.66
CA ALA A 113 -17.23 6.63 16.76
C ALA A 113 -17.91 7.98 16.46
N LEU A 114 -17.80 8.51 15.24
CA LEU A 114 -18.49 9.73 14.82
C LEU A 114 -20.02 9.60 14.88
N LYS A 115 -20.57 8.43 14.53
CA LYS A 115 -22.02 8.17 14.65
C LYS A 115 -22.49 8.17 16.10
N ARG A 116 -21.65 7.77 17.05
CA ARG A 116 -21.93 7.81 18.49
C ARG A 116 -21.70 9.18 19.13
N ALA A 117 -21.04 10.09 18.40
CA ALA A 117 -20.84 11.48 18.78
C ALA A 117 -21.93 12.44 18.26
N LYS A 118 -23.02 11.90 17.71
CA LYS A 118 -24.20 12.63 17.24
C LYS A 118 -25.37 12.27 18.12
#